data_AF-A0A5C6MBV4-F1
#
_entry.id   AF-A0A5C6MBV4-F1
#
_cell.length_a   1.000
_cell.length_b   1.000
_cell.length_c   1.000
_cell.angle_alpha   90.00
_cell.angle_beta   90.00
_cell.angle_gamma   90.00
#
_symmetry.space_group_name_H-M   'P 1'
#
loop_
_entity.id
_entity.type
_entity.pdbx_description
1 polymer ?
#
loop_
_entity_poly.entity_id
_entity_poly.type
_entity_poly.pdbx_seq_one_letter_code
_entity_poly.pdbx_strand_id
1 'polypeptide(L)'
;MGRNQVSQTLPWLTEWGPVIASWLQQGLQPFVFTHAPDDRFAPDFAALMHAQISLSHPALPALPPWPGQQQPAIRQKSLFD
;
A
#
# COMPACT_ATOMS: atom_id res chain seq x y z
N MET A 1 -2.90 -1.97 11.19
CA MET A 1 -2.60 -0.79 12.04
C MET A 1 -1.93 0.27 11.19
N GLY A 2 -2.56 1.42 11.01
CA GLY A 2 -1.96 2.57 10.34
C GLY A 2 -1.23 3.49 11.31
N ARG A 3 -0.17 4.16 10.84
CA ARG A 3 0.56 5.19 11.59
C ARG A 3 0.90 6.35 10.66
N ASN A 4 0.97 7.55 11.19
CA ASN A 4 1.47 8.75 10.47
C ASN A 4 3.00 8.76 10.34
N GLN A 5 3.63 7.63 10.67
CA GLN A 5 5.03 7.33 10.38
C GLN A 5 5.08 5.88 9.89
N VAL A 6 5.14 5.70 8.57
CA VAL A 6 4.94 4.39 7.91
C VAL A 6 5.94 3.34 8.38
N SER A 7 7.18 3.71 8.71
CA SER A 7 8.19 2.79 9.23
C SER A 7 7.77 2.09 10.53
N GLN A 8 6.93 2.72 11.36
CA GLN A 8 6.42 2.09 12.57
C GLN A 8 5.46 0.93 12.28
N THR A 9 4.95 0.82 11.04
CA THR A 9 4.05 -0.26 10.65
C THR A 9 4.76 -1.58 10.36
N LEU A 10 6.09 -1.53 10.18
CA LEU A 10 6.90 -2.64 9.68
C LEU A 10 6.71 -3.96 10.44
N PRO A 11 6.64 -4.01 11.79
CA PRO A 11 6.48 -5.28 12.51
C PRO A 11 5.22 -6.05 12.10
N TRP A 12 4.11 -5.34 11.87
CA TRP A 12 2.88 -5.97 11.40
C TRP A 12 2.98 -6.40 9.94
N LEU A 13 3.65 -5.60 9.11
CA LEU A 13 3.82 -5.95 7.70
C LEU A 13 4.73 -7.16 7.50
N THR A 14 5.78 -7.29 8.31
CA THR A 14 6.66 -8.47 8.29
C THR A 14 5.93 -9.75 8.71
N GLU A 15 4.93 -9.64 9.58
CA GLU A 15 4.09 -10.77 9.99
C GLU A 15 3.06 -11.15 8.91
N TRP A 16 2.40 -10.15 8.31
CA TRP A 16 1.30 -10.39 7.36
C TRP A 16 1.73 -10.62 5.91
N GLY A 17 2.89 -10.10 5.49
CA GLY A 17 3.42 -10.27 4.14
C GLY A 17 3.49 -11.74 3.70
N PRO A 18 4.12 -12.64 4.50
CA PRO A 18 4.19 -14.07 4.20
C PRO A 18 2.82 -14.77 4.16
N VAL A 19 1.87 -14.35 5.00
CA VAL A 19 0.51 -14.92 5.04
C VAL A 19 -0.23 -14.63 3.72
N ILE A 20 -0.20 -13.38 3.26
CA ILE A 20 -0.83 -12.99 2.00
C ILE A 20 -0.10 -13.62 0.80
N ALA A 21 1.23 -13.70 0.84
CA ALA A 21 2.00 -14.42 -0.17
C ALA A 21 1.60 -15.90 -0.27
N SER A 22 1.35 -16.57 0.86
CA SER A 22 0.85 -17.95 0.88
C SER A 22 -0.52 -18.07 0.23
N TRP A 23 -1.43 -17.13 0.45
CA TRP A 23 -2.73 -17.12 -0.22
C TRP A 23 -2.58 -16.97 -1.74
N LEU A 24 -1.71 -16.08 -2.21
CA LEU A 24 -1.43 -15.91 -3.64
C LEU A 24 -0.86 -17.21 -4.25
N GLN A 25 0.05 -17.88 -3.55
CA GLN A 25 0.62 -19.17 -3.99
C GLN A 25 -0.43 -20.29 -4.09
N GLN A 26 -1.48 -20.22 -3.27
CA GLN A 26 -2.63 -21.13 -3.33
C GLN A 26 -3.63 -20.77 -4.45
N GLY A 27 -3.36 -19.73 -5.24
CA GLY A 27 -4.24 -19.28 -6.32
C GLY A 27 -5.39 -18.37 -5.86
N LEU A 28 -5.35 -17.88 -4.62
CA LEU A 28 -6.32 -16.90 -4.14
C LEU A 28 -5.99 -15.49 -4.65
N GLN A 29 -7.00 -14.63 -4.68
CA GLN A 29 -6.90 -13.24 -5.14
C GLN A 29 -7.30 -12.26 -4.02
N PRO A 30 -6.44 -12.03 -3.03
CA PRO A 30 -6.75 -11.16 -1.91
C PRO A 30 -6.79 -9.69 -2.34
N PHE A 31 -7.78 -8.97 -1.83
CA PHE A 31 -7.84 -7.51 -1.90
C PHE A 31 -7.36 -6.93 -0.56
N VAL A 32 -6.28 -6.15 -0.59
CA VAL A 32 -5.65 -5.57 0.60
C VAL A 32 -5.89 -4.06 0.59
N PHE A 33 -6.47 -3.55 1.68
CA PHE A 33 -6.69 -2.12 1.90
C PHE A 33 -5.84 -1.66 3.08
N THR A 34 -5.11 -0.56 2.92
CA THR A 34 -4.36 0.10 3.99
C THR A 34 -5.04 1.41 4.37
N HIS A 35 -4.98 1.74 5.66
CA HIS A 35 -5.45 3.02 6.19
C HIS A 35 -4.41 3.54 7.18
N ALA A 36 -4.21 4.86 7.20
CA ALA A 36 -3.38 5.58 8.17
C ALA A 36 -4.23 6.71 8.78
N PRO A 37 -4.00 7.11 10.06
CA PRO A 37 -4.79 8.19 10.68
C PRO A 37 -4.81 9.49 9.87
N ASP A 38 -3.71 9.78 9.19
CA ASP A 38 -3.62 10.77 8.13
C ASP A 38 -3.45 10.03 6.79
N ASP A 39 -4.46 10.15 5.92
CA ASP A 39 -4.54 9.41 4.66
C ASP A 39 -3.41 9.74 3.68
N ARG A 40 -2.66 10.83 3.90
CA ARG A 40 -1.45 11.13 3.13
C ARG A 40 -0.42 9.99 3.22
N PHE A 41 -0.44 9.22 4.31
CA PHE A 41 0.46 8.09 4.52
C PHE A 41 -0.10 6.74 4.03
N ALA A 42 -1.38 6.68 3.63
CA ALA A 42 -1.99 5.42 3.18
C ALA A 42 -1.33 4.84 1.92
N PRO A 43 -0.96 5.65 0.89
CA PRO A 43 -0.25 5.15 -0.30
C PRO A 43 1.12 4.55 0.03
N ASP A 44 1.91 5.26 0.85
CA ASP A 44 3.23 4.78 1.28
C ASP A 44 3.11 3.50 2.11
N PHE A 45 2.08 3.41 2.94
CA PHE A 45 1.79 2.20 3.70
C PHE A 45 1.41 1.01 2.80
N ALA A 46 0.59 1.24 1.76
CA ALA A 46 0.27 0.22 0.77
C ALA A 46 1.51 -0.23 -0.02
N ALA A 47 2.37 0.72 -0.43
CA ALA A 47 3.61 0.42 -1.13
C ALA A 47 4.55 -0.44 -0.26
N LEU A 48 4.68 -0.10 1.03
CA LEU A 48 5.48 -0.90 1.95
C LEU A 48 4.89 -2.30 2.18
N MET A 49 3.56 -2.42 2.25
CA MET A 49 2.91 -3.73 2.34
C MET A 49 3.18 -4.59 1.09
N HIS A 50 3.03 -4.01 -0.11
CA HIS A 50 3.34 -4.70 -1.38
C HIS A 50 4.79 -5.18 -1.41
N ALA A 51 5.74 -4.36 -0.93
CA ALA A 51 7.14 -4.75 -0.82
C ALA A 51 7.33 -5.95 0.12
N GLN A 52 6.66 -5.97 1.28
CA GLN A 52 6.73 -7.10 2.20
C GLN A 52 6.13 -8.39 1.63
N ILE A 53 5.02 -8.33 0.87
CA ILE A 53 4.47 -9.50 0.17
C ILE A 53 5.47 -10.00 -0.89
N SER A 54 6.07 -9.09 -1.66
CA SER A 54 7.00 -9.41 -2.74
C SER A 54 8.25 -10.15 -2.26
N LEU A 55 8.70 -9.93 -1.01
CA LEU A 55 9.80 -10.69 -0.41
C LEU A 55 9.49 -12.20 -0.33
N SER A 56 8.24 -12.58 -0.09
CA SER A 56 7.79 -13.97 -0.01
C SER A 56 7.13 -14.48 -1.30
N HIS A 57 6.79 -13.58 -2.23
CA HIS A 57 6.27 -13.91 -3.56
C HIS A 57 6.92 -13.04 -4.65
N PRO A 58 8.15 -13.37 -5.10
CA PRO A 58 8.89 -12.55 -6.07
C PRO A 58 8.24 -12.45 -7.46
N ALA A 59 7.31 -13.35 -7.77
CA ALA A 59 6.53 -13.31 -9.01
C ALA A 59 5.37 -12.29 -8.96
N LEU A 60 5.15 -11.62 -7.82
CA LEU A 60 4.14 -10.58 -7.68
C LEU A 60 4.44 -9.43 -8.66
N PRO A 61 3.48 -9.03 -9.51
CA PRO A 61 3.67 -7.88 -10.39
C PRO A 61 3.99 -6.62 -9.59
N ALA A 62 4.83 -5.75 -10.15
CA ALA A 62 5.13 -4.45 -9.57
C ALA A 62 3.84 -3.64 -9.36
N LEU A 63 3.79 -2.92 -8.25
CA LEU A 63 2.67 -2.01 -7.99
C LEU A 63 2.69 -0.88 -9.04
N PRO A 64 1.57 -0.56 -9.70
CA PRO A 64 1.51 0.57 -10.62
C PRO A 64 1.76 1.89 -9.86
N PRO A 65 2.25 2.94 -10.55
CA PRO A 65 2.45 4.24 -9.93
C PRO A 65 1.13 4.80 -9.39
N TRP A 66 1.20 5.50 -8.25
CA TRP A 66 0.01 6.10 -7.64
C TRP A 66 -0.55 7.21 -8.53
N PRO A 67 -1.88 7.25 -8.80
CA PRO A 67 -2.48 8.30 -9.63
C PRO A 67 -2.14 9.71 -9.14
N GLY A 68 -2.13 9.92 -7.82
CA GLY A 68 -1.78 11.21 -7.22
C GLY A 68 -0.33 11.66 -7.45
N GLN A 69 0.59 10.75 -7.76
CA GLN A 69 1.98 11.09 -8.16
C GLN A 69 2.08 11.48 -9.64
N GLN A 70 1.09 11.10 -10.46
CA GLN A 70 1.05 11.42 -11.88
C GLN A 70 0.15 12.62 -12.20
N GLN A 71 -0.65 13.06 -11.23
CA GLN A 71 -1.56 14.18 -11.42
C GLN A 71 -0.75 15.48 -11.53
N PRO A 72 -0.85 16.26 -12.62
CA PRO A 72 -0.31 17.60 -12.65
C PRO A 72 -0.95 18.40 -11.51
N ALA A 73 -0.20 19.37 -10.95
CA ALA A 73 -0.66 20.26 -9.88
C ALA A 73 -1.77 21.21 -10.39
N ILE A 74 -2.91 20.65 -10.79
CA ILE A 74 -4.11 21.38 -11.11
C ILE A 74 -4.76 21.65 -9.77
N ARG A 75 -4.82 22.93 -9.40
CA ARG A 75 -5.57 23.38 -8.23
C ARG A 75 -6.99 22.82 -8.33
N GLN A 76 -7.38 22.00 -7.35
CA GLN A 76 -8.77 21.58 -7.20
C GLN A 76 -9.63 22.84 -7.20
N LYS A 77 -10.59 22.93 -8.12
CA LYS A 77 -11.51 24.07 -8.15
C LYS A 77 -12.25 24.11 -6.82
N SER A 78 -12.15 25.23 -6.13
CA SER A 78 -12.97 25.47 -4.94
C SER A 78 -14.40 25.71 -5.38
N LEU A 79 -15.37 25.32 -4.55
CA LEU A 79 -16.77 25.68 -4.75
C LEU A 79 -17.00 27.20 -4.63
N PHE A 80 -16.01 27.92 -4.09
CA PHE A 80 -16.02 29.35 -3.84
C PHE A 80 -15.07 30.14 -4.76
N ASP A 81 -14.51 29.50 -5.79
CA ASP A 81 -13.80 30.20 -6.88
C ASP A 81 -14.79 30.62 -7.99
#